data_AF-A0A9P1GRE2-F1
#
_entry.id   AF-A0A9P1GRE2-F1
#
_cell.length_a   1.000
_cell.length_b   1.000
_cell.length_c   1.000
_cell.angle_alpha   90.00
_cell.angle_beta   90.00
_cell.angle_gamma   90.00
#
_symmetry.space_group_name_H-M   'P 1'
#
loop_
_entity.id
_entity.type
_entity.pdbx_description
1 polymer ?
#
loop_
_entity_poly.entity_id
_entity_poly.type
_entity_poly.pdbx_seq_one_letter_code
_entity_poly.pdbx_strand_id
1 'polypeptide(L)'
;MTSIAHPIVTILEDAVKQRGMQRFLNHEVLSKGIFESSWTSGTGQTEAWKDELRNGGDNVLATLVVQRLIADHDGTAEQLRKAFGFKDAMLIHQAGGCFLHFLSVLQRMSPANSFNDARDRLMDQFMKGFMDADLLHVLSSSVPPGDIKSVGSFRPFVAQIEAAIQNEKDEKEAQLAQKLRQADLESLVSKIESDFALLDNALEPDEKRAQEHALDMKKGADFVEKWLDVHCKLVSVDDTADIPIPPFLKWKEQFRDAGDQYVIATLDATVFPANAAYLAASLKAFATLLSMSSTMIGLVLLPVYQKQTSESAVVKHRQQLENALLKGGLSVINLIQVLYTKPDSTARDARNLHQLALATFHSHFAAHAFHQCVPVREGKLGPAPLIRMSDFLGYDSETKPGASARVEQILALCFGVF
;
A
#
# COMPACT_ATOMS: atom_id res chain seq x y z
N MET A 1 51.80 20.98 23.60
CA MET A 1 52.52 20.13 22.63
C MET A 1 51.49 19.68 21.62
N THR A 2 51.73 19.92 20.33
CA THR A 2 50.83 19.53 19.24
C THR A 2 50.72 18.00 19.20
N SER A 3 49.53 17.46 19.40
CA SER A 3 49.27 16.01 19.47
C SER A 3 49.03 15.44 18.07
N ILE A 4 49.99 15.65 17.16
CA ILE A 4 49.96 14.95 15.86
C ILE A 4 50.46 13.53 16.10
N ALA A 5 49.68 12.54 15.70
CA ALA A 5 50.08 11.15 15.89
C ALA A 5 51.35 10.83 15.10
N HIS A 6 52.24 10.01 15.71
CA HIS A 6 53.53 9.66 15.12
C HIS A 6 53.44 9.13 13.67
N PRO A 7 52.46 8.28 13.29
CA PRO A 7 52.34 7.83 11.90
C PRO A 7 52.09 8.97 10.90
N ILE A 8 51.31 9.98 11.27
CA ILE A 8 51.05 11.14 10.39
C ILE A 8 52.33 11.96 10.23
N VAL A 9 53.09 12.15 11.31
CA VAL A 9 54.38 12.85 11.27
C VAL A 9 55.34 12.16 10.29
N THR A 10 55.45 10.83 10.34
CA THR A 10 56.31 10.07 9.42
C THR A 10 55.90 10.29 7.96
N ILE A 11 54.61 10.19 7.63
CA ILE A 11 54.13 10.40 6.25
C ILE A 11 54.40 11.84 5.78
N LEU A 12 54.19 12.83 6.65
CA LEU A 12 54.45 14.23 6.34
C LEU A 12 55.95 14.51 6.14
N GLU A 13 56.81 13.97 7.00
CA GLU A 13 58.27 14.11 6.88
C GLU A 13 58.78 13.50 5.57
N ASP A 14 58.32 12.30 5.22
CA ASP A 14 58.66 11.65 3.95
C ASP A 14 58.17 12.47 2.75
N ALA A 15 56.93 12.97 2.82
CA ALA A 15 56.34 13.78 1.76
C ALA A 15 57.13 15.08 1.53
N VAL A 16 57.49 15.77 2.62
CA VAL A 16 58.28 17.01 2.62
C VAL A 16 59.71 16.76 2.18
N LYS A 17 60.35 15.67 2.61
CA LYS A 17 61.71 15.30 2.19
C LYS A 17 61.80 15.07 0.69
N GLN A 18 60.77 14.47 0.09
CA GLN A 18 60.73 14.20 -1.35
C GLN A 18 60.40 15.45 -2.19
N ARG A 19 59.49 16.31 -1.73
CA ARG A 19 58.94 17.43 -2.54
C ARG A 19 59.50 18.81 -2.18
N GLY A 20 60.09 18.94 -0.99
CA GLY A 20 60.52 20.20 -0.39
C GLY A 20 59.37 20.93 0.30
N MET A 21 59.61 21.42 1.52
CA MET A 21 58.59 22.08 2.35
C MET A 21 57.89 23.23 1.62
N GLN A 22 58.65 24.18 1.08
CA GLN A 22 58.12 25.36 0.38
C GLN A 22 57.38 25.06 -0.93
N ARG A 23 57.48 23.84 -1.45
CA ARG A 23 56.82 23.43 -2.69
C ARG A 23 55.58 22.58 -2.42
N PHE A 24 55.55 21.87 -1.29
CA PHE A 24 54.46 20.95 -0.96
C PHE A 24 53.45 21.55 0.01
N LEU A 25 53.87 22.06 1.17
CA LEU A 25 52.98 22.50 2.25
C LEU A 25 53.49 23.77 2.91
N ASN A 26 52.63 24.79 3.02
CA ASN A 26 52.97 25.99 3.77
C ASN A 26 53.00 25.73 5.28
N HIS A 27 53.88 26.42 6.01
CA HIS A 27 53.96 26.35 7.48
C HIS A 27 52.63 26.68 8.17
N GLU A 28 51.79 27.49 7.53
CA GLU A 28 50.45 27.82 8.02
C GLU A 28 49.61 26.56 8.26
N VAL A 29 49.65 25.59 7.35
CA VAL A 29 48.87 24.34 7.43
C VAL A 29 49.20 23.57 8.72
N LEU A 30 50.50 23.46 9.04
CA LEU A 30 50.97 22.83 10.28
C LEU A 30 50.62 23.67 11.51
N SER A 31 50.81 24.98 11.44
CA SER A 31 50.57 25.89 12.58
C SER A 31 49.10 25.95 13.02
N LYS A 32 48.17 25.70 12.10
CA LYS A 32 46.73 25.64 12.37
C LYS A 32 46.27 24.29 12.93
N GLY A 33 47.17 23.32 13.03
CA GLY A 33 46.90 22.03 13.65
C GLY A 33 45.96 21.13 12.85
N ILE A 34 45.87 21.26 11.52
CA ILE A 34 44.91 20.50 10.70
C ILE A 34 45.03 18.97 10.85
N PHE A 35 46.21 18.49 11.26
CA PHE A 35 46.52 17.08 11.45
C PHE A 35 46.49 16.64 12.93
N GLU A 36 46.10 17.52 13.86
CA GLU A 36 45.96 17.16 15.27
C GLU A 36 44.72 16.29 15.49
N SER A 37 44.81 15.33 16.41
CA SER A 37 43.75 14.36 16.72
C SER A 37 42.48 14.96 17.31
N SER A 38 42.45 16.25 17.65
CA SER A 38 41.25 16.95 18.14
C SER A 38 40.74 18.01 17.16
N TRP A 39 41.44 18.20 16.04
CA TRP A 39 41.09 19.22 15.06
C TRP A 39 39.85 18.79 14.25
N THR A 40 39.03 19.78 13.87
CA THR A 40 37.85 19.57 13.03
C THR A 40 37.69 20.70 12.04
N SER A 41 37.28 20.37 10.82
CA SER A 41 36.91 21.34 9.79
C SER A 41 35.43 21.75 9.83
N GLY A 42 34.62 21.13 10.70
CA GLY A 42 33.19 21.41 10.84
C GLY A 42 32.94 22.69 11.62
N THR A 43 33.01 23.82 10.93
CA THR A 43 32.78 25.16 11.46
C THR A 43 31.86 25.96 10.54
N GLY A 44 31.21 27.00 11.08
CA GLY A 44 30.30 27.85 10.31
C GLY A 44 29.17 27.05 9.67
N GLN A 45 29.03 27.11 8.35
CA GLN A 45 27.97 26.37 7.63
C GLN A 45 28.10 24.84 7.74
N THR A 46 29.28 24.33 8.06
CA THR A 46 29.55 22.89 8.21
C THR A 46 29.56 22.44 9.67
N GLU A 47 29.14 23.29 10.61
CA GLU A 47 29.14 22.96 12.04
C GLU A 47 28.28 21.73 12.38
N ALA A 48 27.20 21.50 11.63
CA ALA A 48 26.37 20.31 11.78
C ALA A 48 27.15 18.99 11.55
N TRP A 49 28.27 19.03 10.82
CA TRP A 49 29.11 17.88 10.48
C TRP A 49 30.38 17.80 11.35
N LYS A 50 30.45 18.55 12.46
CA LYS A 50 31.68 18.71 13.25
C LYS A 50 32.30 17.40 13.72
N ASP A 51 31.49 16.40 14.04
CA ASP A 51 31.98 15.14 14.60
C ASP A 51 32.48 14.20 13.49
N GLU A 52 31.80 14.16 12.33
CA GLU A 52 32.24 13.44 11.13
C GLU A 52 33.50 14.07 10.51
N LEU A 53 33.65 15.39 10.66
CA LEU A 53 34.79 16.18 10.19
C LEU A 53 35.88 16.35 11.24
N ARG A 54 35.88 15.57 12.33
CA ARG A 54 36.95 15.60 13.33
C ARG A 54 37.98 14.53 13.02
N ASN A 55 39.26 14.85 13.17
CA ASN A 55 40.29 13.82 13.21
C ASN A 55 40.00 12.88 14.39
N GLY A 56 39.82 11.59 14.10
CA GLY A 56 39.69 10.57 15.14
C GLY A 56 41.06 10.22 15.74
N GLY A 57 41.04 9.56 16.90
CA GLY A 57 42.26 8.96 17.47
C GLY A 57 42.84 7.82 16.63
N ASP A 58 42.07 7.31 15.66
CA ASP A 58 42.47 6.31 14.67
C ASP A 58 43.30 6.91 13.51
N ASN A 59 43.38 8.24 13.41
CA ASN A 59 44.14 8.97 12.40
C ASN A 59 43.73 8.68 10.95
N VAL A 60 42.57 8.08 10.72
CA VAL A 60 42.15 7.64 9.36
C VAL A 60 41.94 8.86 8.46
N LEU A 61 41.21 9.87 8.93
CA LEU A 61 40.95 11.09 8.18
C LEU A 61 42.23 11.86 7.89
N ALA A 62 43.05 12.15 8.91
CA ALA A 62 44.30 12.85 8.73
C ALA A 62 45.26 12.12 7.75
N THR A 63 45.35 10.79 7.84
CA THR A 63 46.16 9.99 6.92
C THR A 63 45.64 10.11 5.48
N LEU A 64 44.33 9.98 5.29
CA LEU A 64 43.68 10.13 3.98
C LEU A 64 43.94 11.52 3.38
N VAL A 65 43.84 12.58 4.18
CA VAL A 65 44.10 13.96 3.75
C VAL A 65 45.55 14.13 3.29
N VAL A 66 46.53 13.61 4.04
CA VAL A 66 47.94 13.69 3.62
C VAL A 66 48.19 12.93 2.33
N GLN A 67 47.65 11.72 2.20
CA GLN A 67 47.77 10.93 0.97
C GLN A 67 47.14 11.65 -0.22
N ARG A 68 45.98 12.28 -0.02
CA ARG A 68 45.26 13.05 -1.04
C ARG A 68 46.06 14.28 -1.49
N LEU A 69 46.63 15.04 -0.55
CA LEU A 69 47.53 16.17 -0.84
C LEU A 69 48.74 15.71 -1.67
N ILE A 70 49.34 14.57 -1.32
CA ILE A 70 50.45 13.99 -2.10
C ILE A 70 50.01 13.67 -3.54
N ALA A 71 48.88 12.98 -3.69
CA ALA A 71 48.36 12.58 -5.00
C ALA A 71 48.05 13.78 -5.89
N ASP A 72 47.43 14.84 -5.34
CA ASP A 72 47.10 16.05 -6.09
C ASP A 72 48.36 16.82 -6.51
N HIS A 73 49.34 16.94 -5.62
CA HIS A 73 50.62 17.59 -5.95
C HIS A 73 51.37 16.83 -7.05
N ASP A 74 51.45 15.51 -6.93
CA ASP A 74 52.22 14.69 -7.87
C ASP A 74 51.52 14.54 -9.22
N GLY A 75 50.18 14.49 -9.22
CA GLY A 75 49.35 14.49 -10.43
C GLY A 75 49.35 15.82 -11.17
N THR A 76 49.70 16.92 -10.49
CA THR A 76 49.86 18.24 -11.14
C THR A 76 51.19 18.30 -11.90
N ALA A 77 51.16 18.82 -13.12
CA ALA A 77 52.37 19.03 -13.93
C ALA A 77 53.38 19.90 -13.17
N GLU A 78 54.68 19.56 -13.24
CA GLU A 78 55.71 20.11 -12.35
C GLU A 78 55.73 21.64 -12.29
N GLN A 79 55.55 22.30 -13.44
CA GLN A 79 55.51 23.75 -13.58
C GLN A 79 54.27 24.44 -12.99
N LEU A 80 53.21 23.67 -12.71
CA LEU A 80 51.95 24.16 -12.12
C LEU A 80 51.81 23.79 -10.64
N ARG A 81 52.75 22.99 -10.09
CA ARG A 81 52.73 22.60 -8.67
C ARG A 81 52.89 23.83 -7.79
N LYS A 82 52.05 23.92 -6.76
CA LYS A 82 52.07 24.97 -5.74
C LYS A 82 51.96 24.32 -4.37
N ALA A 83 52.58 24.95 -3.38
CA ALA A 83 52.41 24.52 -2.00
C ALA A 83 50.96 24.73 -1.57
N PHE A 84 50.39 23.73 -0.90
CA PHE A 84 49.04 23.84 -0.37
C PHE A 84 48.98 24.87 0.76
N GLY A 85 48.02 25.79 0.65
CA GLY A 85 47.66 26.69 1.73
C GLY A 85 46.69 26.04 2.72
N PHE A 86 46.45 26.70 3.86
CA PHE A 86 45.50 26.21 4.86
C PHE A 86 44.08 26.03 4.29
N LYS A 87 43.64 26.97 3.45
CA LYS A 87 42.32 26.90 2.82
C LYS A 87 42.15 25.66 1.92
N ASP A 88 43.17 25.35 1.11
CA ASP A 88 43.12 24.19 0.20
C ASP A 88 43.11 22.88 0.99
N ALA A 89 44.00 22.77 1.99
CA ALA A 89 44.06 21.61 2.87
C ALA A 89 42.75 21.43 3.68
N MET A 90 42.12 22.52 4.11
CA MET A 90 40.83 22.49 4.81
C MET A 90 39.71 21.95 3.92
N LEU A 91 39.65 22.33 2.64
CA LEU A 91 38.64 21.80 1.71
C LEU A 91 38.83 20.30 1.47
N ILE A 92 40.08 19.86 1.32
CA ILE A 92 40.40 18.43 1.20
C ILE A 92 40.03 17.67 2.48
N HIS A 93 40.24 18.27 3.65
CA HIS A 93 39.83 17.69 4.92
C HIS A 93 38.30 17.55 5.04
N GLN A 94 37.56 18.59 4.65
CA GLN A 94 36.09 18.56 4.61
C GLN A 94 35.58 17.45 3.69
N ALA A 95 36.09 17.41 2.45
CA ALA A 95 35.74 16.36 1.49
C ALA A 95 36.10 14.96 2.02
N GLY A 96 37.29 14.80 2.61
CA GLY A 96 37.74 13.53 3.18
C GLY A 96 36.85 13.02 4.31
N GLY A 97 36.43 13.90 5.23
CA GLY A 97 35.55 13.50 6.33
C GLY A 97 34.16 13.08 5.82
N CYS A 98 33.58 13.87 4.90
CA CYS A 98 32.31 13.52 4.26
C CYS A 98 32.38 12.20 3.48
N PHE A 99 33.49 11.98 2.76
CA PHE A 99 33.74 10.74 2.01
C PHE A 99 33.81 9.51 2.93
N LEU A 100 34.58 9.59 4.02
CA LEU A 100 34.69 8.50 5.00
C LEU A 100 33.35 8.19 5.67
N HIS A 101 32.58 9.23 5.99
CA HIS A 101 31.22 9.07 6.50
C HIS A 101 30.34 8.29 5.50
N PHE A 102 30.31 8.71 4.23
CA PHE A 102 29.52 8.00 3.23
C PHE A 102 30.03 6.59 2.89
N LEU A 103 31.35 6.34 2.97
CA LEU A 103 31.87 4.97 2.91
C LEU A 103 31.33 4.10 4.06
N SER A 104 31.23 4.65 5.29
CA SER A 104 30.66 3.92 6.42
C SER A 104 29.15 3.65 6.27
N VAL A 105 28.41 4.59 5.66
CA VAL A 105 27.00 4.41 5.32
C VAL A 105 26.86 3.31 4.26
N LEU A 106 27.66 3.37 3.20
CA LEU A 106 27.69 2.36 2.15
C LEU A 106 28.04 0.98 2.70
N GLN A 107 29.01 0.88 3.62
CA GLN A 107 29.39 -0.37 4.27
C GLN A 107 28.24 -1.02 5.03
N ARG A 108 27.42 -0.22 5.73
CA ARG A 108 26.24 -0.71 6.46
C ARG A 108 25.12 -1.18 5.54
N MET A 109 25.01 -0.60 4.35
CA MET A 109 24.01 -0.99 3.35
C MET A 109 24.45 -2.19 2.51
N SER A 110 25.75 -2.36 2.30
CA SER A 110 26.30 -3.34 1.34
C SER A 110 26.28 -4.76 1.89
N PRO A 111 25.96 -5.77 1.06
CA PRO A 111 26.32 -7.16 1.34
C PRO A 111 27.85 -7.29 1.54
N ALA A 112 28.28 -8.13 2.49
CA ALA A 112 29.68 -8.27 2.91
C ALA A 112 30.68 -8.49 1.75
N ASN A 113 30.22 -9.11 0.66
CA ASN A 113 31.05 -9.51 -0.47
C ASN A 113 31.24 -8.39 -1.51
N SER A 114 30.41 -7.35 -1.49
CA SER A 114 30.35 -6.31 -2.54
C SER A 114 31.01 -4.98 -2.15
N PHE A 115 31.23 -4.78 -0.86
CA PHE A 115 31.72 -3.50 -0.34
C PHE A 115 33.17 -3.19 -0.75
N ASN A 116 34.06 -4.19 -0.72
CA ASN A 116 35.49 -3.96 -0.97
C ASN A 116 35.75 -3.41 -2.38
N ASP A 117 35.11 -4.01 -3.40
CA ASP A 117 35.24 -3.56 -4.79
C ASP A 117 34.70 -2.13 -4.98
N ALA A 118 33.57 -1.82 -4.33
CA ALA A 118 32.99 -0.47 -4.37
C ALA A 118 33.89 0.55 -3.68
N ARG A 119 34.41 0.21 -2.49
CA ARG A 119 35.32 1.03 -1.71
C ARG A 119 36.57 1.36 -2.51
N ASP A 120 37.20 0.39 -3.14
CA ASP A 120 38.47 0.60 -3.85
C ASP A 120 38.27 1.51 -5.08
N ARG A 121 37.15 1.36 -5.80
CA ARG A 121 36.78 2.26 -6.93
C ARG A 121 36.45 3.67 -6.46
N LEU A 122 35.70 3.80 -5.38
CA LEU A 122 35.34 5.10 -4.80
C LEU A 122 36.57 5.80 -4.23
N MET A 123 37.49 5.04 -3.62
CA MET A 123 38.78 5.55 -3.15
C MET A 123 39.62 6.07 -4.31
N ASP A 124 39.73 5.34 -5.43
CA ASP A 124 40.45 5.82 -6.62
C ASP A 124 39.85 7.13 -7.18
N GLN A 125 38.51 7.26 -7.19
CA GLN A 125 37.84 8.49 -7.64
C GLN A 125 38.05 9.65 -6.66
N PHE A 126 37.95 9.40 -5.36
CA PHE A 126 38.26 10.38 -4.33
C PHE A 126 39.71 10.84 -4.44
N MET A 127 40.66 9.90 -4.61
CA MET A 127 42.08 10.16 -4.80
C MET A 127 42.43 10.86 -6.12
N LYS A 128 41.47 11.11 -7.00
CA LYS A 128 41.57 11.96 -8.20
C LYS A 128 40.80 13.29 -8.10
N GLY A 129 40.05 13.49 -7.01
CA GLY A 129 39.30 14.73 -6.76
C GLY A 129 38.00 14.86 -7.52
N PHE A 130 37.53 13.78 -8.14
CA PHE A 130 36.34 13.81 -8.97
C PHE A 130 35.04 14.00 -8.16
N MET A 131 35.12 13.88 -6.83
CA MET A 131 33.96 13.89 -5.94
C MET A 131 33.89 15.16 -5.06
N ASP A 132 34.92 16.00 -5.08
CA ASP A 132 35.09 17.09 -4.11
C ASP A 132 33.92 18.10 -4.18
N ALA A 133 33.48 18.46 -5.39
CA ALA A 133 32.39 19.41 -5.58
C ALA A 133 31.07 18.91 -4.97
N ASP A 134 30.73 17.65 -5.20
CA ASP A 134 29.51 17.03 -4.65
C ASP A 134 29.60 16.90 -3.13
N LEU A 135 30.73 16.42 -2.60
CA LEU A 135 30.94 16.24 -1.17
C LEU A 135 30.85 17.59 -0.42
N LEU A 136 31.50 18.63 -0.93
CA LEU A 136 31.45 19.97 -0.35
C LEU A 136 30.04 20.58 -0.46
N HIS A 137 29.33 20.32 -1.56
CA HIS A 137 27.95 20.76 -1.70
C HIS A 137 27.06 20.16 -0.60
N VAL A 138 27.16 18.85 -0.36
CA VAL A 138 26.41 18.14 0.70
C VAL A 138 26.66 18.73 2.07
N LEU A 139 27.92 19.02 2.41
CA LEU A 139 28.28 19.63 3.69
C LEU A 139 27.63 20.99 3.91
N SER A 140 27.38 21.75 2.83
CA SER A 140 26.74 23.07 2.90
C SER A 140 25.22 23.03 2.83
N SER A 141 24.63 21.99 2.25
CA SER A 141 23.20 21.91 1.93
C SER A 141 22.41 20.96 2.84
N SER A 142 23.09 20.12 3.63
CA SER A 142 22.45 19.11 4.46
C SER A 142 23.12 18.96 5.82
N VAL A 143 22.46 18.25 6.73
CA VAL A 143 23.00 17.83 8.04
C VAL A 143 23.27 16.31 8.04
N PRO A 144 24.18 15.78 8.87
CA PRO A 144 24.41 14.34 8.96
C PRO A 144 23.12 13.56 9.25
N PRO A 145 22.94 12.36 8.65
CA PRO A 145 23.93 11.64 7.85
C PRO A 145 24.04 12.09 6.39
N GLY A 146 23.28 13.09 5.93
CA GLY A 146 23.20 13.48 4.53
C GLY A 146 22.57 12.40 3.62
N ASP A 147 22.25 12.77 2.38
CA ASP A 147 21.82 11.80 1.37
C ASP A 147 23.02 11.31 0.55
N ILE A 148 23.42 10.06 0.71
CA ILE A 148 24.53 9.45 -0.05
C ILE A 148 24.28 9.48 -1.57
N LYS A 149 23.02 9.50 -2.02
CA LYS A 149 22.67 9.59 -3.45
C LYS A 149 22.90 10.98 -4.04
N SER A 150 23.10 12.01 -3.21
CA SER A 150 23.43 13.34 -3.72
C SER A 150 24.80 13.37 -4.42
N VAL A 151 25.74 12.52 -3.99
CA VAL A 151 27.08 12.39 -4.58
C VAL A 151 27.05 11.44 -5.78
N GLY A 152 27.34 11.96 -6.98
CA GLY A 152 27.16 11.24 -8.25
C GLY A 152 27.86 9.87 -8.29
N SER A 153 29.10 9.80 -7.78
CA SER A 153 29.91 8.58 -7.77
C SER A 153 29.34 7.45 -6.90
N PHE A 154 28.55 7.75 -5.85
CA PHE A 154 27.96 6.71 -5.00
C PHE A 154 26.68 6.11 -5.60
N ARG A 155 25.98 6.84 -6.48
CA ARG A 155 24.66 6.43 -7.01
C ARG A 155 24.65 5.04 -7.65
N PRO A 156 25.61 4.64 -8.51
CA PRO A 156 25.58 3.32 -9.14
C PRO A 156 25.68 2.19 -8.12
N PHE A 157 26.50 2.35 -7.09
CA PHE A 157 26.70 1.35 -6.05
C PHE A 157 25.47 1.23 -5.14
N VAL A 158 24.87 2.37 -4.76
CA VAL A 158 23.63 2.38 -3.98
C VAL A 158 22.50 1.70 -4.75
N ALA A 159 22.35 2.00 -6.05
CA ALA A 159 21.34 1.36 -6.89
C ALA A 159 21.57 -0.15 -7.02
N GLN A 160 22.83 -0.60 -7.15
CA GLN A 160 23.16 -2.03 -7.19
C GLN A 160 22.82 -2.75 -5.89
N ILE A 161 23.11 -2.13 -4.74
CA ILE A 161 22.78 -2.66 -3.42
C ILE A 161 21.26 -2.73 -3.22
N GLU A 162 20.54 -1.66 -3.56
CA GLU A 162 19.07 -1.62 -3.46
C GLU A 162 18.43 -2.71 -4.34
N ALA A 163 18.93 -2.90 -5.56
CA ALA A 163 18.48 -3.99 -6.43
C ALA A 163 18.78 -5.38 -5.84
N ALA A 164 19.96 -5.58 -5.25
CA ALA A 164 20.31 -6.85 -4.61
C ALA A 164 19.43 -7.16 -3.39
N ILE A 165 19.16 -6.16 -2.54
CA ILE A 165 18.27 -6.29 -1.39
C ILE A 165 16.83 -6.61 -1.84
N GLN A 166 16.35 -5.93 -2.89
CA GLN A 166 15.02 -6.19 -3.43
C GLN A 166 14.90 -7.61 -3.99
N ASN A 167 15.90 -8.07 -4.74
CA ASN A 167 15.93 -9.45 -5.25
C ASN A 167 15.93 -10.48 -4.11
N GLU A 168 16.73 -10.28 -3.07
CA GLU A 168 16.75 -11.18 -1.90
C GLU A 168 15.39 -11.22 -1.18
N LYS A 169 14.73 -10.06 -1.08
CA LYS A 169 13.39 -9.97 -0.52
C LYS A 169 12.38 -10.74 -1.37
N ASP A 170 12.39 -10.53 -2.69
CA ASP A 170 11.50 -11.21 -3.62
C ASP A 170 11.72 -12.73 -3.61
N GLU A 171 12.96 -13.19 -3.50
CA GLU A 171 13.30 -14.61 -3.33
C GLU A 171 12.77 -15.19 -2.02
N LYS A 172 12.92 -14.47 -0.90
CA LYS A 172 12.37 -14.89 0.41
C LYS A 172 10.84 -14.94 0.40
N GLU A 173 10.19 -13.97 -0.24
CA GLU A 173 8.74 -13.96 -0.41
C GLU A 173 8.27 -15.14 -1.27
N ALA A 174 8.98 -15.44 -2.36
CA ALA A 174 8.69 -16.61 -3.20
C ALA A 174 8.88 -17.93 -2.45
N GLN A 175 9.94 -18.07 -1.65
CA GLN A 175 10.17 -19.24 -0.79
C GLN A 175 9.10 -19.39 0.28
N LEU A 176 8.68 -18.28 0.92
CA LEU A 176 7.59 -18.29 1.89
C LEU A 176 6.27 -18.71 1.24
N ALA A 177 5.95 -18.17 0.05
CA ALA A 177 4.77 -18.55 -0.70
C ALA A 177 4.80 -20.03 -1.14
N GLN A 178 5.97 -20.59 -1.44
CA GLN A 178 6.12 -22.02 -1.70
C GLN A 178 5.87 -22.86 -0.44
N LYS A 179 6.43 -22.47 0.72
CA LYS A 179 6.20 -23.16 2.00
C LYS A 179 4.74 -23.13 2.43
N LEU A 180 4.05 -21.99 2.24
CA LEU A 180 2.62 -21.88 2.52
C LEU A 180 1.80 -22.82 1.62
N ARG A 181 2.08 -22.86 0.32
CA ARG A 181 1.41 -23.79 -0.60
C ARG A 181 1.64 -25.25 -0.22
N GLN A 182 2.85 -25.60 0.22
CA GLN A 182 3.15 -26.94 0.68
C GLN A 182 2.39 -27.28 1.97
N ALA A 183 2.35 -26.36 2.94
CA ALA A 183 1.61 -26.55 4.18
C ALA A 183 0.09 -26.67 3.95
N ASP A 184 -0.47 -25.89 3.01
CA ASP A 184 -1.87 -25.99 2.61
C ASP A 184 -2.16 -27.35 1.96
N LEU A 185 -1.26 -27.85 1.11
CA LEU A 185 -1.38 -29.18 0.49
C LEU A 185 -1.30 -30.30 1.54
N GLU A 186 -0.35 -30.23 2.47
CA GLU A 186 -0.22 -31.20 3.56
C GLU A 186 -1.46 -31.21 4.46
N SER A 187 -2.02 -30.03 4.76
CA SER A 187 -3.28 -29.89 5.51
C SER A 187 -4.46 -30.51 4.75
N LEU A 188 -4.55 -30.30 3.43
CA LEU A 188 -5.59 -30.91 2.61
C LEU A 188 -5.46 -32.43 2.53
N VAL A 189 -4.24 -32.95 2.35
CA VAL A 189 -3.98 -34.40 2.34
C VAL A 189 -4.36 -35.02 3.67
N SER A 190 -3.93 -34.44 4.79
CA SER A 190 -4.29 -34.92 6.13
C SER A 190 -5.80 -34.91 6.37
N LYS A 191 -6.50 -33.89 5.87
CA LYS A 191 -7.97 -33.82 5.93
C LYS A 191 -8.62 -34.93 5.09
N ILE A 192 -8.14 -35.14 3.87
CA ILE A 192 -8.63 -36.21 2.97
C ILE A 192 -8.42 -37.59 3.62
N GLU A 193 -7.26 -37.85 4.20
CA GLU A 193 -6.98 -39.12 4.91
C GLU A 193 -7.91 -39.32 6.12
N SER A 194 -8.15 -38.26 6.89
CA SER A 194 -9.12 -38.28 7.99
C SER A 194 -10.54 -38.56 7.48
N ASP A 195 -10.96 -37.93 6.38
CA ASP A 195 -12.27 -38.14 5.77
C ASP A 195 -12.41 -39.57 5.23
N PHE A 196 -11.36 -40.14 4.62
CA PHE A 196 -11.34 -41.55 4.21
C PHE A 196 -11.46 -42.50 5.41
N ALA A 197 -10.74 -42.24 6.50
CA ALA A 197 -10.86 -43.04 7.72
C ALA A 197 -12.29 -42.96 8.32
N LEU A 198 -12.94 -41.79 8.26
CA LEU A 198 -14.34 -41.65 8.65
C LEU A 198 -15.27 -42.43 7.70
N LEU A 199 -15.01 -42.40 6.39
CA LEU A 199 -15.79 -43.14 5.40
C LEU A 199 -15.67 -44.65 5.59
N ASP A 200 -14.47 -45.17 5.86
CA ASP A 200 -14.22 -46.58 6.17
C ASP A 200 -14.94 -47.01 7.45
N ASN A 201 -14.93 -46.17 8.49
CA ASN A 201 -15.65 -46.45 9.73
C ASN A 201 -17.18 -46.36 9.57
N ALA A 202 -17.66 -45.53 8.65
CA ALA A 202 -19.09 -45.35 8.41
C ALA A 202 -19.63 -46.21 7.24
N LEU A 203 -18.78 -47.04 6.60
CA LEU A 203 -19.21 -48.20 5.80
C LEU A 203 -19.73 -49.32 6.73
N GLU A 204 -20.70 -48.98 7.58
CA GLU A 204 -21.73 -49.90 8.06
C GLU A 204 -22.90 -49.92 7.05
N PRO A 205 -23.76 -50.95 7.02
CA PRO A 205 -24.63 -51.27 5.90
C PRO A 205 -25.51 -50.10 5.42
N ASP A 206 -25.55 -49.92 4.10
CA ASP A 206 -26.05 -48.78 3.29
C ASP A 206 -27.39 -48.10 3.68
N GLU A 207 -28.21 -48.70 4.53
CA GLU A 207 -29.57 -48.22 4.83
C GLU A 207 -29.59 -46.99 5.75
N LYS A 208 -28.55 -46.77 6.57
CA LYS A 208 -28.52 -45.66 7.54
C LYS A 208 -28.06 -44.33 6.93
N ARG A 209 -27.13 -44.37 5.98
CA ARG A 209 -26.55 -43.17 5.33
C ARG A 209 -27.55 -42.45 4.41
N ALA A 210 -28.45 -43.18 3.76
CA ALA A 210 -29.48 -42.59 2.91
C ALA A 210 -30.50 -41.74 3.71
N GLN A 211 -30.76 -42.09 4.98
CA GLN A 211 -31.66 -41.31 5.84
C GLN A 211 -31.02 -40.04 6.40
N GLU A 212 -29.72 -40.06 6.72
CA GLU A 212 -29.04 -38.88 7.26
C GLU A 212 -28.74 -37.83 6.19
N HIS A 213 -28.37 -38.25 4.98
CA HIS A 213 -28.11 -37.32 3.86
C HIS A 213 -29.41 -36.61 3.38
N ALA A 214 -30.56 -37.29 3.49
CA ALA A 214 -31.88 -36.67 3.26
C ALA A 214 -32.23 -35.65 4.37
N LEU A 215 -31.73 -35.84 5.59
CA LEU A 215 -31.96 -34.93 6.72
C LEU A 215 -31.12 -33.65 6.63
N ASP A 216 -29.88 -33.73 6.15
CA ASP A 216 -28.97 -32.59 6.10
C ASP A 216 -29.22 -31.65 4.90
N MET A 217 -29.67 -32.18 3.75
CA MET A 217 -30.18 -31.33 2.68
C MET A 217 -31.43 -30.54 3.10
N LYS A 218 -32.26 -31.13 3.98
CA LYS A 218 -33.44 -30.46 4.54
C LYS A 218 -33.04 -29.31 5.48
N LYS A 219 -32.03 -29.50 6.34
CA LYS A 219 -31.52 -28.42 7.23
C LYS A 219 -30.88 -27.26 6.47
N GLY A 220 -30.17 -27.53 5.36
CA GLY A 220 -29.59 -26.50 4.52
C GLY A 220 -30.66 -25.64 3.83
N ALA A 221 -31.72 -26.28 3.33
CA ALA A 221 -32.89 -25.60 2.80
C ALA A 221 -33.60 -24.78 3.89
N ASP A 222 -33.83 -25.36 5.07
CA ASP A 222 -34.49 -24.69 6.20
C ASP A 222 -33.71 -23.46 6.70
N PHE A 223 -32.38 -23.48 6.66
CA PHE A 223 -31.54 -22.34 7.04
C PHE A 223 -31.66 -21.19 6.04
N VAL A 224 -31.60 -21.51 4.74
CA VAL A 224 -31.73 -20.51 3.67
C VAL A 224 -33.14 -19.93 3.69
N GLU A 225 -34.17 -20.76 3.85
CA GLU A 225 -35.56 -20.33 3.96
C GLU A 225 -35.77 -19.42 5.18
N LYS A 226 -35.29 -19.78 6.37
CA LYS A 226 -35.36 -18.91 7.56
C LYS A 226 -34.59 -17.60 7.40
N TRP A 227 -33.43 -17.64 6.76
CA TRP A 227 -32.64 -16.43 6.54
C TRP A 227 -33.35 -15.49 5.54
N LEU A 228 -33.91 -16.05 4.47
CA LEU A 228 -34.72 -15.30 3.51
C LEU A 228 -35.99 -14.75 4.18
N ASP A 229 -36.68 -15.51 5.02
CA ASP A 229 -37.89 -15.06 5.72
C ASP A 229 -37.62 -13.88 6.67
N VAL A 230 -36.46 -13.89 7.35
CA VAL A 230 -36.07 -12.83 8.28
C VAL A 230 -35.51 -11.59 7.57
N HIS A 231 -34.78 -11.77 6.46
CA HIS A 231 -33.97 -10.69 5.86
C HIS A 231 -34.40 -10.28 4.45
N CYS A 232 -35.28 -11.03 3.79
CA CYS A 232 -35.74 -10.75 2.43
C CYS A 232 -37.27 -10.63 2.40
N LYS A 233 -37.77 -9.47 2.02
CA LYS A 233 -39.20 -9.29 1.71
C LYS A 233 -39.42 -9.57 0.24
N LEU A 234 -40.01 -10.72 -0.08
CA LEU A 234 -40.50 -10.98 -1.43
C LEU A 234 -41.74 -10.10 -1.67
N VAL A 235 -41.62 -9.12 -2.54
CA VAL A 235 -42.77 -8.34 -3.02
C VAL A 235 -43.16 -8.90 -4.38
N SER A 236 -44.07 -9.88 -4.40
CA SER A 236 -44.68 -10.32 -5.65
C SER A 236 -45.65 -9.24 -6.12
N VAL A 237 -45.40 -8.68 -7.29
CA VAL A 237 -46.36 -7.81 -7.97
C VAL A 237 -47.03 -8.69 -9.00
N ASP A 238 -48.32 -8.96 -8.82
CA ASP A 238 -49.09 -9.77 -9.76
C ASP A 238 -49.50 -8.86 -10.93
N ASP A 239 -48.91 -9.07 -12.11
CA ASP A 239 -49.19 -8.28 -13.32
C ASP A 239 -50.63 -8.45 -13.82
N THR A 240 -51.38 -9.41 -13.28
CA THR A 240 -52.79 -9.64 -13.62
C THR A 240 -53.76 -8.79 -12.81
N ALA A 241 -53.30 -8.16 -11.72
CA ALA A 241 -54.13 -7.30 -10.90
C ALA A 241 -53.96 -5.85 -11.36
N ASP A 242 -55.06 -5.17 -11.69
CA ASP A 242 -55.14 -3.74 -12.06
C ASP A 242 -54.84 -2.81 -10.85
N ILE A 243 -53.91 -3.23 -9.99
CA ILE A 243 -53.49 -2.54 -8.79
C ILE A 243 -52.45 -1.51 -9.22
N PRO A 244 -52.69 -0.20 -9.02
CA PRO A 244 -51.75 0.83 -9.39
C PRO A 244 -50.43 0.59 -8.66
N ILE A 245 -49.37 0.30 -9.44
CA ILE A 245 -48.02 0.14 -8.93
C ILE A 245 -47.68 1.37 -8.08
N PRO A 246 -47.33 1.19 -6.79
CA PRO A 246 -46.97 2.31 -5.94
C PRO A 246 -45.92 3.20 -6.61
N PRO A 247 -46.02 4.54 -6.54
CA PRO A 247 -45.13 5.44 -7.27
C PRO A 247 -43.63 5.17 -7.07
N PHE A 248 -43.25 4.63 -5.91
CA PHE A 248 -41.87 4.25 -5.59
C PHE A 248 -41.35 2.99 -6.29
N LEU A 249 -42.23 2.23 -6.96
CA LEU A 249 -41.90 1.04 -7.74
C LEU A 249 -41.97 1.29 -9.25
N LYS A 250 -42.36 2.50 -9.72
CA LYS A 250 -42.48 2.80 -11.16
C LYS A 250 -41.18 2.62 -11.95
N TRP A 251 -40.02 2.76 -11.31
CA TRP A 251 -38.72 2.49 -11.94
C TRP A 251 -38.59 1.04 -12.42
N LYS A 252 -39.38 0.10 -11.88
CA LYS A 252 -39.40 -1.30 -12.32
C LYS A 252 -39.83 -1.47 -13.78
N GLU A 253 -40.60 -0.53 -14.34
CA GLU A 253 -41.02 -0.60 -15.75
C GLU A 253 -39.84 -0.56 -16.73
N GLN A 254 -38.68 -0.05 -16.28
CA GLN A 254 -37.44 0.00 -17.07
C GLN A 254 -36.80 -1.39 -17.26
N PHE A 255 -37.31 -2.43 -16.60
CA PHE A 255 -36.84 -3.81 -16.71
C PHE A 255 -37.81 -4.73 -17.48
N ARG A 256 -38.90 -4.21 -18.06
CA ARG A 256 -39.90 -5.03 -18.78
C ARG A 256 -39.30 -5.85 -19.92
N ASP A 257 -38.21 -5.39 -20.52
CA ASP A 257 -37.53 -6.11 -21.61
C ASP A 257 -36.74 -7.36 -21.15
N ALA A 258 -36.64 -7.62 -19.83
CA ALA A 258 -35.86 -8.73 -19.27
C ALA A 258 -36.63 -10.06 -19.17
N GLY A 259 -37.92 -10.10 -19.55
CA GLY A 259 -38.80 -11.27 -19.52
C GLY A 259 -39.85 -11.24 -18.39
N ASP A 260 -40.79 -12.19 -18.43
CA ASP A 260 -41.99 -12.20 -17.56
C ASP A 260 -41.71 -12.51 -16.07
N GLN A 261 -40.53 -13.08 -15.75
CA GLN A 261 -40.15 -13.42 -14.38
C GLN A 261 -38.70 -13.07 -14.11
N TYR A 262 -38.49 -12.08 -13.26
CA TYR A 262 -37.16 -11.65 -12.86
C TYR A 262 -37.07 -11.28 -11.38
N VAL A 263 -35.85 -11.39 -10.84
CA VAL A 263 -35.55 -11.02 -9.45
C VAL A 263 -34.52 -9.91 -9.45
N ILE A 264 -34.80 -8.84 -8.70
CA ILE A 264 -33.84 -7.77 -8.43
C ILE A 264 -33.43 -7.89 -6.97
N ALA A 265 -32.17 -8.28 -6.75
CA ALA A 265 -31.57 -8.27 -5.43
C ALA A 265 -30.90 -6.90 -5.20
N THR A 266 -31.21 -6.23 -4.10
CA THR A 266 -30.59 -4.93 -3.78
C THR A 266 -29.68 -5.04 -2.56
N LEU A 267 -28.46 -4.54 -2.68
CA LEU A 267 -27.54 -4.39 -1.56
C LEU A 267 -27.21 -2.90 -1.39
N ASP A 268 -27.66 -2.30 -0.29
CA ASP A 268 -27.36 -0.91 0.01
C ASP A 268 -26.08 -0.81 0.85
N ALA A 269 -24.98 -0.36 0.22
CA ALA A 269 -23.72 -0.05 0.91
C ALA A 269 -23.42 1.47 0.89
N THR A 270 -24.44 2.32 0.74
CA THR A 270 -24.34 3.79 0.79
C THR A 270 -23.62 4.26 2.06
N VAL A 271 -23.94 3.62 3.18
CA VAL A 271 -23.20 3.70 4.44
C VAL A 271 -22.51 2.36 4.63
N PHE A 272 -21.18 2.36 4.70
CA PHE A 272 -20.45 1.11 4.93
C PHE A 272 -20.69 0.64 6.38
N PRO A 273 -21.12 -0.62 6.59
CA PRO A 273 -21.37 -1.13 7.94
C PRO A 273 -20.06 -1.24 8.72
N ALA A 274 -20.13 -1.00 10.04
CA ALA A 274 -18.99 -1.18 10.93
C ALA A 274 -18.72 -2.68 11.18
N ASN A 275 -19.75 -3.50 11.16
CA ASN A 275 -19.67 -4.94 11.31
C ASN A 275 -19.28 -5.61 9.98
N ALA A 276 -17.99 -5.91 9.83
CA ALA A 276 -17.47 -6.59 8.65
C ALA A 276 -18.06 -8.01 8.43
N ALA A 277 -18.43 -8.72 9.51
CA ALA A 277 -19.01 -10.05 9.40
C ALA A 277 -20.43 -10.00 8.82
N TYR A 278 -21.21 -8.98 9.18
CA TYR A 278 -22.53 -8.72 8.61
C TYR A 278 -22.44 -8.51 7.10
N LEU A 279 -21.56 -7.60 6.64
CA LEU A 279 -21.39 -7.35 5.21
C LEU A 279 -20.92 -8.59 4.44
N ALA A 280 -19.96 -9.35 5.00
CA ALA A 280 -19.47 -10.57 4.39
C ALA A 280 -20.57 -11.64 4.25
N ALA A 281 -21.42 -11.80 5.28
CA ALA A 281 -22.56 -12.71 5.24
C ALA A 281 -23.60 -12.27 4.20
N SER A 282 -23.94 -10.98 4.16
CA SER A 282 -24.87 -10.40 3.19
C SER A 282 -24.35 -10.56 1.76
N LEU A 283 -23.07 -10.30 1.51
CA LEU A 283 -22.45 -10.48 0.19
C LEU A 283 -22.41 -11.95 -0.24
N LYS A 284 -22.17 -12.87 0.69
CA LYS A 284 -22.22 -14.32 0.41
C LYS A 284 -23.64 -14.73 0.01
N ALA A 285 -24.65 -14.32 0.77
CA ALA A 285 -26.06 -14.61 0.44
C ALA A 285 -26.47 -13.98 -0.90
N PHE A 286 -26.06 -12.75 -1.15
CA PHE A 286 -26.29 -12.02 -2.39
C PHE A 286 -25.68 -12.74 -3.60
N ALA A 287 -24.42 -13.19 -3.50
CA ALA A 287 -23.77 -13.96 -4.57
C ALA A 287 -24.45 -15.30 -4.81
N THR A 288 -24.83 -16.02 -3.74
CA THR A 288 -25.59 -17.28 -3.85
C THR A 288 -26.90 -17.06 -4.59
N LEU A 289 -27.66 -16.02 -4.23
CA LEU A 289 -28.94 -15.71 -4.88
C LEU A 289 -28.76 -15.45 -6.38
N LEU A 290 -27.79 -14.59 -6.76
CA LEU A 290 -27.53 -14.28 -8.17
C LEU A 290 -26.98 -15.47 -8.97
N SER A 291 -26.40 -16.48 -8.30
CA SER A 291 -25.96 -17.71 -8.96
C SER A 291 -27.10 -18.65 -9.34
N MET A 292 -28.32 -18.43 -8.82
CA MET A 292 -29.45 -19.36 -9.01
C MET A 292 -30.08 -19.28 -10.40
N SER A 293 -30.03 -18.13 -11.09
CA SER A 293 -30.62 -17.96 -12.43
C SER A 293 -30.02 -16.76 -13.16
N SER A 294 -29.95 -16.86 -14.50
CA SER A 294 -29.58 -15.75 -15.40
C SER A 294 -30.66 -14.66 -15.52
N THR A 295 -31.79 -14.82 -14.83
CA THR A 295 -32.89 -13.83 -14.73
C THR A 295 -32.83 -13.04 -13.42
N MET A 296 -31.71 -13.07 -12.69
CA MET A 296 -31.52 -12.32 -11.45
C MET A 296 -30.45 -11.23 -11.60
N ILE A 297 -30.79 -9.99 -11.28
CA ILE A 297 -29.84 -8.88 -11.29
C ILE A 297 -29.58 -8.40 -9.87
N GLY A 298 -28.31 -8.13 -9.57
CA GLY A 298 -27.91 -7.48 -8.33
C GLY A 298 -27.72 -5.99 -8.53
N LEU A 299 -28.37 -5.15 -7.73
CA LEU A 299 -28.13 -3.71 -7.65
C LEU A 299 -27.41 -3.38 -6.36
N VAL A 300 -26.15 -2.96 -6.45
CA VAL A 300 -25.31 -2.63 -5.29
C VAL A 300 -25.10 -1.11 -5.22
N LEU A 301 -25.71 -0.43 -4.25
CA LEU A 301 -25.47 1.01 -4.04
C LEU A 301 -24.08 1.21 -3.42
N LEU A 302 -23.23 2.02 -4.07
CA LEU A 302 -21.85 2.20 -3.65
C LEU A 302 -21.73 3.17 -2.46
N PRO A 303 -20.67 3.03 -1.62
CA PRO A 303 -20.39 3.97 -0.55
C PRO A 303 -20.29 5.41 -1.07
N VAL A 304 -20.98 6.32 -0.40
CA VAL A 304 -20.93 7.75 -0.71
C VAL A 304 -20.16 8.51 0.36
N TYR A 305 -19.60 9.65 -0.03
CA TYR A 305 -18.97 10.56 0.92
C TYR A 305 -20.00 11.07 1.93
N GLN A 306 -19.63 10.96 3.22
CA GLN A 306 -20.40 11.50 4.34
C GLN A 306 -19.48 12.39 5.16
N LYS A 307 -20.05 13.37 5.87
CA LYS A 307 -19.27 14.32 6.70
C LYS A 307 -18.39 13.62 7.74
N GLN A 308 -18.74 12.40 8.15
CA GLN A 308 -18.02 11.60 9.15
C GLN A 308 -17.05 10.57 8.53
N THR A 309 -16.95 10.49 7.20
CA THR A 309 -16.13 9.50 6.49
C THR A 309 -15.11 10.22 5.63
N SER A 310 -13.81 9.93 5.82
CA SER A 310 -12.76 10.50 4.96
C SER A 310 -12.89 9.96 3.53
N GLU A 311 -12.45 10.74 2.55
CA GLU A 311 -12.41 10.31 1.15
C GLU A 311 -11.60 9.01 0.97
N SER A 312 -10.46 8.91 1.65
CA SER A 312 -9.64 7.69 1.66
C SER A 312 -10.38 6.46 2.18
N ALA A 313 -11.26 6.63 3.18
CA ALA A 313 -12.08 5.54 3.70
C ALA A 313 -13.16 5.13 2.70
N VAL A 314 -13.80 6.08 2.01
CA VAL A 314 -14.79 5.77 0.95
C VAL A 314 -14.16 4.95 -0.17
N VAL A 315 -12.97 5.33 -0.64
CA VAL A 315 -12.23 4.59 -1.67
C VAL A 315 -11.90 3.17 -1.19
N LYS A 316 -11.40 3.03 0.05
CA LYS A 316 -11.09 1.72 0.63
C LYS A 316 -12.33 0.83 0.75
N HIS A 317 -13.44 1.37 1.24
CA HIS A 317 -14.70 0.65 1.38
C HIS A 317 -15.25 0.18 0.03
N ARG A 318 -15.19 1.05 -1.00
CA ARG A 318 -15.58 0.69 -2.36
C ARG A 318 -14.71 -0.45 -2.90
N GLN A 319 -13.40 -0.35 -2.76
CA GLN A 319 -12.48 -1.41 -3.21
C GLN A 319 -12.73 -2.74 -2.48
N GLN A 320 -12.98 -2.70 -1.17
CA GLN A 320 -13.32 -3.90 -0.39
C GLN A 320 -14.60 -4.55 -0.88
N LEU A 321 -15.64 -3.75 -1.17
CA LEU A 321 -16.90 -4.22 -1.71
C LEU A 321 -16.73 -4.86 -3.10
N GLU A 322 -16.03 -4.18 -4.02
CA GLU A 322 -15.77 -4.68 -5.38
C GLU A 322 -14.96 -5.99 -5.35
N ASN A 323 -13.92 -6.08 -4.52
CA ASN A 323 -13.13 -7.30 -4.36
C ASN A 323 -13.97 -8.47 -3.80
N ALA A 324 -14.88 -8.19 -2.88
CA ALA A 324 -15.74 -9.21 -2.30
C ALA A 324 -16.80 -9.70 -3.32
N LEU A 325 -17.36 -8.81 -4.14
CA LEU A 325 -18.24 -9.17 -5.25
C LEU A 325 -17.50 -10.05 -6.28
N LEU A 326 -16.29 -9.65 -6.69
CA LEU A 326 -15.45 -10.43 -7.60
C LEU A 326 -15.13 -11.82 -7.04
N LYS A 327 -14.79 -11.92 -5.75
CA LYS A 327 -14.56 -13.21 -5.07
C LYS A 327 -15.82 -14.08 -5.04
N GLY A 328 -17.00 -13.48 -4.97
CA GLY A 328 -18.29 -14.14 -5.09
C GLY A 328 -18.69 -14.48 -6.54
N GLY A 329 -17.80 -14.28 -7.52
CA GLY A 329 -18.09 -14.54 -8.93
C GLY A 329 -19.03 -13.52 -9.56
N LEU A 330 -19.19 -12.33 -8.98
CA LEU A 330 -20.07 -11.29 -9.49
C LEU A 330 -19.32 -10.24 -10.32
N SER A 331 -19.95 -9.77 -11.40
CA SER A 331 -19.39 -8.73 -12.26
C SER A 331 -19.43 -7.36 -11.59
N VAL A 332 -18.34 -6.59 -11.68
CA VAL A 332 -18.25 -5.21 -11.16
C VAL A 332 -18.10 -4.15 -12.27
N ILE A 333 -18.33 -4.53 -13.53
CA ILE A 333 -18.04 -3.70 -14.70
C ILE A 333 -19.19 -2.71 -14.99
N ASN A 334 -20.43 -3.10 -14.73
CA ASN A 334 -21.59 -2.30 -15.13
C ASN A 334 -21.94 -1.26 -14.07
N LEU A 335 -21.27 -0.11 -14.16
CA LEU A 335 -21.56 1.04 -13.33
C LEU A 335 -22.83 1.76 -13.83
N ILE A 336 -23.80 1.96 -12.96
CA ILE A 336 -25.04 2.68 -13.26
C ILE A 336 -25.23 3.86 -12.30
N GLN A 337 -25.89 4.91 -12.77
CA GLN A 337 -26.25 6.08 -11.97
C GLN A 337 -27.72 5.99 -11.58
N VAL A 338 -28.00 5.83 -10.30
CA VAL A 338 -29.36 5.92 -9.76
C VAL A 338 -29.73 7.39 -9.62
N LEU A 339 -30.77 7.80 -10.31
CA LEU A 339 -31.33 9.16 -10.28
C LEU A 339 -32.46 9.19 -9.27
N TYR A 340 -32.50 10.24 -8.47
CA TYR A 340 -33.50 10.41 -7.42
C TYR A 340 -34.45 11.57 -7.70
N THR A 341 -35.68 11.46 -7.23
CA THR A 341 -36.62 12.59 -7.07
C THR A 341 -36.88 12.86 -5.59
N LYS A 342 -37.13 14.12 -5.24
CA LYS A 342 -37.45 14.52 -3.88
C LYS A 342 -38.89 15.07 -3.83
N PRO A 343 -39.91 14.20 -3.72
CA PRO A 343 -41.30 14.64 -3.76
C PRO A 343 -41.65 15.62 -2.62
N ASP A 344 -41.03 15.45 -1.45
CA ASP A 344 -41.30 16.25 -0.24
C ASP A 344 -40.18 17.25 0.11
N SER A 345 -39.37 17.67 -0.87
CA SER A 345 -38.23 18.55 -0.60
C SER A 345 -38.62 20.01 -0.41
N THR A 346 -37.93 20.69 0.50
CA THR A 346 -37.90 22.16 0.49
C THR A 346 -36.82 22.64 -0.49
N ALA A 347 -36.95 23.86 -1.00
CA ALA A 347 -35.96 24.47 -1.91
C ALA A 347 -34.52 24.57 -1.33
N ARG A 348 -34.33 24.29 -0.03
CA ARG A 348 -33.03 24.34 0.67
C ARG A 348 -32.30 22.99 0.71
N ASP A 349 -32.89 21.92 0.22
CA ASP A 349 -32.31 20.58 0.28
C ASP A 349 -31.22 20.37 -0.79
N ALA A 350 -29.96 20.52 -0.39
CA ALA A 350 -28.78 20.39 -1.24
C ALA A 350 -28.27 18.95 -1.42
N ARG A 351 -29.01 17.91 -1.01
CA ARG A 351 -28.58 16.51 -1.20
C ARG A 351 -28.43 16.18 -2.68
N ASN A 352 -27.40 15.41 -3.04
CA ASN A 352 -27.21 14.94 -4.41
C ASN A 352 -28.42 14.10 -4.86
N LEU A 353 -28.92 14.39 -6.07
CA LEU A 353 -30.04 13.67 -6.71
C LEU A 353 -29.58 12.48 -7.54
N HIS A 354 -28.34 12.04 -7.33
CA HIS A 354 -27.83 10.85 -7.98
C HIS A 354 -26.84 10.11 -7.08
N GLN A 355 -26.73 8.81 -7.28
CA GLN A 355 -25.76 7.95 -6.63
C GLN A 355 -25.25 6.89 -7.60
N LEU A 356 -23.98 6.52 -7.48
CA LEU A 356 -23.41 5.43 -8.25
C LEU A 356 -23.79 4.08 -7.63
N ALA A 357 -24.10 3.12 -8.50
CA ALA A 357 -24.39 1.75 -8.15
C ALA A 357 -23.74 0.79 -9.15
N LEU A 358 -23.58 -0.47 -8.75
CA LEU A 358 -23.16 -1.54 -9.64
C LEU A 358 -24.38 -2.39 -10.01
N ALA A 359 -24.58 -2.59 -11.31
CA ALA A 359 -25.40 -3.67 -11.83
C ALA A 359 -24.51 -4.92 -11.96
N THR A 360 -24.74 -5.88 -11.05
CA THR A 360 -23.92 -7.07 -10.89
C THR A 360 -24.67 -8.31 -11.38
N PHE A 361 -23.94 -9.19 -12.07
CA PHE A 361 -24.41 -10.47 -12.58
C PHE A 361 -23.46 -11.56 -12.13
N HIS A 362 -23.95 -12.78 -11.99
CA HIS A 362 -23.08 -13.91 -11.72
C HIS A 362 -22.35 -14.36 -12.99
N SER A 363 -21.02 -14.46 -12.93
CA SER A 363 -20.11 -14.78 -14.04
C SER A 363 -20.30 -16.17 -14.65
N HIS A 364 -21.02 -17.05 -13.95
CA HIS A 364 -21.38 -18.38 -14.47
C HIS A 364 -22.25 -18.32 -15.73
N PHE A 365 -23.02 -17.24 -15.91
CA PHE A 365 -23.90 -17.09 -17.06
C PHE A 365 -23.22 -16.27 -18.15
N ALA A 366 -22.93 -16.91 -19.29
CA ALA A 366 -22.28 -16.25 -20.44
C ALA A 366 -23.14 -15.13 -21.07
N ALA A 367 -24.47 -15.29 -21.04
CA ALA A 367 -25.42 -14.30 -21.53
C ALA A 367 -26.49 -14.05 -20.46
N HIS A 368 -26.50 -12.85 -19.87
CA HIS A 368 -27.48 -12.46 -18.87
C HIS A 368 -28.64 -11.70 -19.53
N ALA A 369 -29.89 -12.00 -19.13
CA ALA A 369 -31.07 -11.36 -19.72
C ALA A 369 -31.04 -9.82 -19.59
N PHE A 370 -30.40 -9.34 -18.52
CA PHE A 370 -30.28 -7.93 -18.20
C PHE A 370 -29.16 -7.17 -18.94
N HIS A 371 -28.29 -7.83 -19.71
CA HIS A 371 -27.25 -7.09 -20.46
C HIS A 371 -27.84 -6.08 -21.45
N GLN A 372 -29.05 -6.34 -21.94
CA GLN A 372 -29.74 -5.47 -22.89
C GLN A 372 -30.76 -4.53 -22.24
N CYS A 373 -30.97 -4.60 -20.91
CA CYS A 373 -31.95 -3.73 -20.27
C CYS A 373 -31.47 -2.27 -20.29
N VAL A 374 -32.42 -1.35 -20.39
CA VAL A 374 -32.16 0.09 -20.54
C VAL A 374 -31.22 0.61 -19.44
N PRO A 375 -31.42 0.28 -18.14
CA PRO A 375 -30.54 0.81 -17.10
C PRO A 375 -29.07 0.40 -17.20
N VAL A 376 -28.81 -0.82 -17.67
CA VAL A 376 -27.44 -1.34 -17.84
C VAL A 376 -26.79 -0.76 -19.09
N ARG A 377 -27.54 -0.68 -20.19
CA ARG A 377 -27.04 -0.13 -21.46
C ARG A 377 -26.77 1.37 -21.40
N GLU A 378 -27.65 2.13 -20.75
CA GLU A 378 -27.54 3.59 -20.66
C GLU A 378 -26.76 4.06 -19.42
N GLY A 379 -26.48 3.14 -18.48
CA GLY A 379 -25.82 3.45 -17.23
C GLY A 379 -26.64 4.35 -16.31
N LYS A 380 -27.98 4.30 -16.39
CA LYS A 380 -28.89 5.19 -15.64
C LYS A 380 -30.13 4.44 -15.17
N LEU A 381 -30.48 4.58 -13.90
CA LEU A 381 -31.68 3.99 -13.30
C LEU A 381 -32.54 5.10 -12.66
N GLY A 382 -33.84 5.13 -12.94
CA GLY A 382 -34.78 6.05 -12.27
C GLY A 382 -35.46 7.07 -13.19
N PRO A 383 -36.11 8.10 -12.64
CA PRO A 383 -35.94 8.57 -11.26
C PRO A 383 -36.65 7.71 -10.19
N ALA A 384 -35.97 7.47 -9.07
CA ALA A 384 -36.50 6.82 -7.87
C ALA A 384 -36.84 7.86 -6.79
N PRO A 385 -38.03 7.83 -6.17
CA PRO A 385 -38.36 8.79 -5.12
C PRO A 385 -37.57 8.51 -3.85
N LEU A 386 -37.00 9.56 -3.25
CA LEU A 386 -36.41 9.49 -1.91
C LEU A 386 -37.51 9.44 -0.86
N ILE A 387 -37.39 8.48 0.04
CA ILE A 387 -38.25 8.30 1.20
C ILE A 387 -37.65 9.04 2.39
N ARG A 388 -38.48 9.66 3.24
CA ARG A 388 -37.96 10.34 4.45
C ARG A 388 -37.54 9.28 5.45
N MET A 389 -36.48 9.58 6.22
CA MET A 389 -36.03 8.66 7.27
C MET A 389 -37.10 8.36 8.31
N SER A 390 -38.00 9.31 8.60
CA SER A 390 -39.15 9.13 9.49
C SER A 390 -40.10 8.04 9.02
N ASP A 391 -40.07 7.73 7.73
CA ASP A 391 -40.98 6.80 7.08
C ASP A 391 -40.33 5.41 6.95
N PHE A 392 -39.07 5.25 7.40
CA PHE A 392 -38.42 3.94 7.43
C PHE A 392 -39.03 3.10 8.54
N LEU A 393 -39.33 1.83 8.23
CA LEU A 393 -39.72 0.85 9.24
C LEU A 393 -38.61 0.75 10.29
N GLY A 394 -38.97 0.73 11.57
CA GLY A 394 -38.00 0.66 12.67
C GLY A 394 -37.26 1.97 12.99
N TYR A 395 -37.64 3.10 12.37
CA TYR A 395 -37.08 4.40 12.73
C TYR A 395 -37.42 4.77 14.19
N ASP A 396 -36.39 4.89 15.02
CA ASP A 396 -36.51 5.35 16.40
C ASP A 396 -36.28 6.87 16.48
N SER A 397 -37.37 7.61 16.71
CA SER A 397 -37.35 9.06 16.83
C SER A 397 -36.66 9.58 18.08
N GLU A 398 -36.51 8.75 19.12
CA GLU A 398 -35.91 9.13 20.40
C GLU A 398 -34.38 8.97 20.34
N THR A 399 -33.90 7.78 19.98
CA THR A 399 -32.46 7.48 20.00
C THR A 399 -31.71 8.05 18.80
N LYS A 400 -32.39 8.25 17.66
CA LYS A 400 -31.83 8.80 16.41
C LYS A 400 -30.44 8.23 16.08
N PRO A 401 -30.30 6.89 16.00
CA PRO A 401 -29.01 6.23 15.89
C PRO A 401 -28.26 6.73 14.65
N GLY A 402 -26.93 6.79 14.72
CA GLY A 402 -26.09 7.25 13.61
C GLY A 402 -26.27 6.42 12.33
N ALA A 403 -25.79 6.93 11.19
CA ALA A 403 -26.03 6.30 9.89
C ALA A 403 -25.57 4.84 9.82
N SER A 404 -24.37 4.51 10.33
CA SER A 404 -23.86 3.14 10.34
C SER A 404 -24.67 2.22 11.27
N ALA A 405 -25.06 2.72 12.45
CA ALA A 405 -25.89 1.97 13.38
C ALA A 405 -27.26 1.64 12.79
N ARG A 406 -27.84 2.54 11.97
CA ARG A 406 -29.10 2.29 11.26
C ARG A 406 -29.02 1.18 10.20
N VAL A 407 -27.89 1.05 9.50
CA VAL A 407 -27.70 -0.03 8.51
C VAL A 407 -27.67 -1.41 9.17
N GLU A 408 -27.24 -1.48 10.42
CA GLU A 408 -27.12 -2.73 11.18
C GLU A 408 -28.36 -3.04 12.04
N GLN A 409 -29.39 -2.18 12.00
CA GLN A 409 -30.64 -2.46 12.70
C GLN A 409 -31.36 -3.62 12.02
N ILE A 410 -31.43 -4.75 12.73
CA ILE A 410 -32.35 -5.83 12.39
C ILE A 410 -33.76 -5.29 12.61
N LEU A 411 -34.53 -5.15 11.53
CA LEU A 411 -35.94 -4.81 11.62
C LEU A 411 -36.68 -5.93 12.34
N ALA A 412 -36.80 -5.84 13.67
CA ALA A 412 -37.57 -6.80 14.49
C ALA A 412 -39.10 -6.75 14.21
N LEU A 413 -39.53 -5.93 13.25
CA LEU A 413 -40.94 -5.65 12.94
C LEU A 413 -41.25 -6.13 11.52
N CYS A 414 -41.78 -7.35 11.41
CA CYS A 414 -42.85 -7.78 10.48
C CYS A 414 -43.06 -9.31 10.54
N PHE A 415 -43.49 -9.85 11.69
CA PHE A 415 -44.25 -11.13 11.74
C PHE A 415 -45.78 -10.89 11.64
N GLY A 416 -46.18 -9.76 11.04
CA GLY A 416 -47.57 -9.39 10.81
C GLY A 416 -47.79 -9.18 9.32
N VAL A 417 -48.49 -10.15 8.73
CA VAL A 417 -49.22 -10.16 7.45
C VAL A 417 -49.30 -8.81 6.71
N PHE A 418 -48.85 -8.80 5.45
CA PHE A 418 -49.40 -7.95 4.40
C PHE A 418 -50.01 -8.84 3.32
#